data_AF-A0A964Y015-F1
#
_entry.id   AF-A0A964Y015-F1
#
_cell.length_a   1.000
_cell.length_b   1.000
_cell.length_c   1.000
_cell.angle_alpha   90.00
_cell.angle_beta   90.00
_cell.angle_gamma   90.00
#
_symmetry.space_group_name_H-M   'P 1'
#
loop_
_entity.id
_entity.type
_entity.pdbx_description
1 polymer ?
#
loop_
_entity_poly.entity_id
_entity_poly.type
_entity_poly.pdbx_seq_one_letter_code
_entity_poly.pdbx_strand_id
1 'polypeptide(L)'
;MIDMELNWTHGLLAAAVGTYVCRGLGVFLSGRIDADGLFFRWVSCVTYAMVAALTMRLLVFPVGLLQTMPLALRMLIAALGVGFVWLRPQASLLWPLAGGMLATLAYGTWVGV
;
A
#
# COMPACT_ATOMS: atom_id res chain seq x y z
N MET A 1 23.20 -17.59 27.28
CA MET A 1 23.02 -16.11 27.29
C MET A 1 23.84 -15.43 26.20
N ILE A 2 24.95 -16.01 25.74
CA ILE A 2 25.79 -15.46 24.65
C ILE A 2 25.20 -15.78 23.24
N ASP A 3 24.33 -16.79 23.12
CA ASP A 3 23.74 -17.23 21.84
C ASP A 3 22.61 -16.33 21.30
N MET A 4 21.92 -15.58 22.18
CA MET A 4 20.83 -14.66 21.78
C MET A 4 21.38 -13.39 21.10
N GLU A 5 22.52 -12.88 21.59
CA GLU A 5 23.20 -11.70 21.05
C GLU A 5 23.85 -11.98 19.69
N LEU A 6 24.36 -13.20 19.49
CA LEU A 6 24.88 -13.63 18.18
C LEU A 6 23.76 -13.74 17.14
N ASN A 7 22.59 -14.30 17.48
CA ASN A 7 21.51 -14.49 16.50
C ASN A 7 20.88 -13.16 16.03
N TRP A 8 20.71 -12.20 16.95
CA TRP A 8 20.07 -10.92 16.63
C TRP A 8 20.89 -10.05 15.66
N THR A 9 22.22 -10.05 15.79
CA THR A 9 23.11 -9.28 14.91
C THR A 9 23.10 -9.82 13.48
N HIS A 10 23.17 -11.14 13.29
CA HIS A 10 23.06 -11.76 11.96
C HIS A 10 21.68 -11.50 11.32
N GLY A 11 20.60 -11.54 12.12
CA GLY A 11 19.25 -11.21 11.65
C GLY A 11 19.11 -9.75 11.19
N LEU A 12 19.64 -8.80 11.97
CA LEU A 12 19.65 -7.38 11.61
C LEU A 12 20.52 -7.11 10.38
N LEU A 13 21.68 -7.76 10.29
CA LEU A 13 22.61 -7.60 9.16
C LEU A 13 22.00 -8.19 7.88
N ALA A 14 21.34 -9.35 7.96
CA ALA A 14 20.58 -9.94 6.86
C ALA A 14 19.40 -9.06 6.41
N ALA A 15 18.65 -8.48 7.36
CA ALA A 15 17.54 -7.56 7.06
C ALA A 15 18.04 -6.25 6.42
N ALA A 16 19.13 -5.68 6.94
CA ALA A 16 19.76 -4.49 6.40
C ALA A 16 20.26 -4.74 4.97
N VAL A 17 21.00 -5.83 4.76
CA VAL A 17 21.49 -6.23 3.43
C VAL A 17 20.32 -6.47 2.47
N GLY A 18 19.27 -7.20 2.88
CA GLY A 18 18.09 -7.43 2.04
C GLY A 18 17.39 -6.12 1.61
N THR A 19 17.26 -5.17 2.53
CA THR A 19 16.67 -3.85 2.24
C THR A 19 17.53 -3.04 1.28
N TYR A 20 18.86 -3.03 1.48
CA TYR A 20 19.80 -2.30 0.64
C TYR A 20 19.95 -2.93 -0.75
N VAL A 21 19.94 -4.26 -0.85
CA VAL A 21 19.97 -4.97 -2.14
C VAL A 21 18.73 -4.63 -2.96
N CYS A 22 17.53 -4.59 -2.36
CA CYS A 22 16.31 -4.19 -3.04
C CYS A 22 16.39 -2.74 -3.58
N ARG A 23 16.92 -1.81 -2.78
CA ARG A 23 17.16 -0.43 -3.22
C ARG A 23 18.21 -0.33 -4.33
N GLY A 24 19.32 -1.05 -4.21
CA GLY A 24 20.40 -1.05 -5.19
C GLY A 24 19.95 -1.60 -6.55
N LEU A 25 19.20 -2.70 -6.54
CA LEU A 25 18.60 -3.27 -7.74
C LEU A 25 17.61 -2.31 -8.39
N GLY A 26 16.77 -1.61 -7.60
CA GLY A 26 15.84 -0.61 -8.12
C GLY A 26 16.53 0.56 -8.83
N VAL A 27 17.62 1.08 -8.26
CA VAL A 27 18.40 2.19 -8.86
C VAL A 27 19.17 1.73 -10.10
N PHE A 28 19.74 0.52 -10.06
CA PHE A 28 20.46 -0.05 -11.20
C PHE A 28 19.54 -0.33 -12.39
N LEU A 29 18.31 -0.82 -12.12
CA LEU A 29 17.28 -0.99 -13.15
C LEU A 29 16.84 0.37 -13.73
N SER A 30 16.69 1.40 -12.90
CA SER A 30 16.31 2.74 -13.33
C SER A 30 17.29 3.36 -14.34
N GLY A 31 18.59 3.08 -14.22
CA GLY A 31 19.62 3.62 -15.12
C GLY A 31 19.81 2.86 -16.44
N ARG A 32 19.21 1.66 -16.60
CA ARG A 32 19.46 0.75 -17.74
C ARG A 32 18.20 0.36 -18.52
N ILE A 33 17.01 0.64 -17.99
CA ILE A 33 15.73 0.33 -18.61
C ILE A 33 15.16 1.61 -19.25
N ASP A 34 15.03 1.58 -20.57
CA ASP A 34 14.21 2.53 -21.30
C ASP A 34 12.75 2.33 -20.90
N ALA A 35 12.11 3.37 -20.35
CA ALA A 35 10.77 3.28 -19.76
C ALA A 35 9.67 2.91 -20.79
N ASP A 36 9.98 2.95 -22.08
CA ASP A 36 9.09 2.54 -23.19
C ASP A 36 9.20 1.05 -23.57
N GLY A 37 10.07 0.29 -22.92
CA GLY A 37 10.24 -1.14 -23.19
C GLY A 37 8.95 -1.95 -22.91
N LEU A 38 8.53 -2.75 -23.89
CA LEU A 38 7.33 -3.60 -23.82
C LEU A 38 7.36 -4.56 -22.61
N PHE A 39 8.55 -5.03 -22.23
CA PHE A 39 8.77 -5.85 -21.03
C PHE A 39 8.51 -5.07 -19.74
N PHE A 40 8.99 -3.83 -19.63
CA PHE A 40 8.76 -3.00 -18.44
C PHE A 40 7.27 -2.70 -18.27
N ARG A 41 6.57 -2.38 -19.37
CA ARG A 41 5.11 -2.15 -19.35
C ARG A 41 4.32 -3.40 -18.93
N TRP A 42 4.75 -4.58 -19.37
CA TRP A 42 4.17 -5.86 -18.93
C TRP A 42 4.40 -6.07 -17.42
N VAL A 43 5.62 -5.87 -16.92
CA VAL A 43 5.92 -6.00 -15.47
C VAL A 43 5.11 -5.00 -14.65
N SER A 44 5.06 -3.72 -15.05
CA SER A 44 4.25 -2.72 -14.37
C SER A 44 2.77 -3.12 -14.33
N CYS A 45 2.22 -3.59 -15.44
CA CYS A 45 0.85 -4.09 -15.50
C CYS A 45 0.62 -5.24 -14.50
N VAL A 46 1.53 -6.22 -14.46
CA VAL A 46 1.47 -7.35 -13.51
C VAL A 46 1.54 -6.85 -12.06
N THR A 47 2.42 -5.90 -11.75
CA THR A 47 2.53 -5.31 -10.40
C THR A 47 1.23 -4.62 -9.99
N TYR A 48 0.67 -3.77 -10.85
CA TYR A 48 -0.61 -3.10 -10.55
C TYR A 48 -1.76 -4.10 -10.43
N ALA A 49 -1.79 -5.16 -11.26
CA ALA A 49 -2.77 -6.23 -11.15
C ALA A 49 -2.67 -6.99 -9.83
N MET A 50 -1.45 -7.29 -9.36
CA MET A 50 -1.22 -7.90 -8.04
C MET A 50 -1.76 -7.03 -6.91
N VAL A 51 -1.44 -5.72 -6.92
CA VAL A 51 -1.94 -4.78 -5.90
C VAL A 51 -3.47 -4.71 -5.92
N ALA A 52 -4.07 -4.56 -7.10
CA ALA A 52 -5.52 -4.53 -7.26
C ALA A 52 -6.19 -5.83 -6.77
N ALA A 53 -5.63 -6.99 -7.10
CA ALA A 53 -6.13 -8.28 -6.63
C ALA A 53 -6.03 -8.41 -5.10
N LEU A 54 -4.94 -7.94 -4.50
CA LEU A 54 -4.77 -7.95 -3.05
C LEU A 54 -5.78 -7.03 -2.36
N THR A 55 -5.99 -5.82 -2.89
CA THR A 55 -7.04 -4.89 -2.41
C THR A 55 -8.43 -5.48 -2.55
N MET A 56 -8.73 -6.12 -3.69
CA MET A 56 -10.03 -6.76 -3.91
C MET A 56 -10.25 -7.93 -2.94
N ARG A 57 -9.22 -8.73 -2.66
CA ARG A 57 -9.28 -9.79 -1.64
C ARG A 57 -9.59 -9.23 -0.25
N LEU A 58 -8.97 -8.11 0.13
CA LEU A 58 -9.24 -7.42 1.39
C LEU A 58 -10.65 -6.83 1.46
N LEU A 59 -11.20 -6.36 0.33
CA LEU A 59 -12.56 -5.85 0.24
C LEU A 59 -13.62 -6.95 0.31
N VAL A 60 -13.43 -8.07 -0.41
CA VAL A 60 -14.42 -9.15 -0.54
C VAL A 60 -14.40 -10.12 0.64
N PHE A 61 -13.22 -10.51 1.13
CA PHE A 61 -13.05 -11.40 2.29
C PHE A 61 -12.24 -10.70 3.39
N PRO A 62 -12.84 -9.75 4.12
CA PRO A 62 -12.17 -9.10 5.23
C PRO A 62 -11.97 -10.12 6.37
N VAL A 63 -10.71 -10.43 6.67
CA VAL A 63 -10.33 -11.27 7.82
C VAL A 63 -10.01 -10.37 9.02
N GLY A 64 -10.59 -10.66 10.19
CA GLY A 64 -10.38 -9.91 11.44
C GLY A 64 -11.65 -9.28 12.05
N LEU A 65 -11.47 -8.43 13.07
CA LEU A 65 -12.49 -7.80 13.94
C LEU A 65 -13.58 -6.94 13.25
N LEU A 66 -13.61 -6.84 11.91
CA LEU A 66 -14.62 -6.08 11.16
C LEU A 66 -15.83 -6.91 10.68
N GLN A 67 -16.10 -8.07 11.29
CA GLN A 67 -17.35 -8.82 11.04
C GLN A 67 -18.61 -8.08 11.53
N THR A 68 -18.45 -7.05 12.38
CA THR A 68 -19.52 -6.19 12.90
C THR A 68 -19.82 -4.95 12.04
N MET A 69 -19.02 -4.66 11.01
CA MET A 69 -19.19 -3.45 10.18
C MET A 69 -20.02 -3.76 8.90
N PRO A 70 -21.18 -3.10 8.70
CA PRO A 70 -22.09 -3.40 7.59
C PRO A 70 -21.46 -3.12 6.22
N LEU A 71 -21.77 -3.98 5.24
CA LEU A 71 -21.20 -3.97 3.87
C LEU A 71 -21.38 -2.62 3.16
N ALA A 72 -22.49 -1.92 3.42
CA ALA A 72 -22.79 -0.61 2.85
C ALA A 72 -21.73 0.45 3.21
N LEU A 73 -21.17 0.38 4.41
CA LEU A 73 -20.16 1.33 4.86
C LEU A 73 -18.81 1.12 4.16
N ARG A 74 -18.43 -0.14 3.92
CA ARG A 74 -17.21 -0.48 3.18
C ARG A 74 -17.28 0.01 1.74
N MET A 75 -18.43 -0.17 1.10
CA MET A 75 -18.69 0.33 -0.26
C MET A 75 -18.65 1.86 -0.31
N LEU A 76 -19.18 2.54 0.71
CA LEU A 76 -19.18 4.00 0.78
C LEU A 76 -17.76 4.58 0.98
N ILE A 77 -16.95 4.00 1.86
CA ILE A 77 -15.55 4.42 2.09
C ILE A 77 -14.69 4.13 0.86
N ALA A 78 -14.85 2.97 0.23
CA ALA A 78 -14.16 2.65 -1.01
C ALA A 78 -14.55 3.61 -2.14
N ALA A 79 -15.84 3.93 -2.29
CA ALA A 79 -16.32 4.88 -3.28
C ALA A 79 -15.83 6.30 -3.03
N LEU A 80 -15.79 6.75 -1.77
CA LEU A 80 -15.21 8.05 -1.41
C LEU A 80 -13.71 8.11 -1.70
N GLY A 81 -12.97 7.05 -1.38
CA GLY A 81 -11.53 6.97 -1.68
C GLY A 81 -11.24 7.07 -3.18
N VAL A 82 -11.98 6.32 -4.00
CA VAL A 82 -11.86 6.39 -5.46
C VAL A 82 -12.30 7.76 -5.99
N GLY A 83 -13.41 8.31 -5.49
CA GLY A 83 -13.92 9.62 -5.87
C GLY A 83 -12.92 10.75 -5.60
N PHE A 84 -12.20 10.69 -4.49
CA PHE A 84 -11.21 11.70 -4.12
C PHE A 84 -9.98 11.69 -5.04
N VAL A 85 -9.54 10.51 -5.47
CA VAL A 85 -8.43 10.34 -6.42
C VAL A 85 -8.81 10.88 -7.80
N TRP A 86 -10.06 10.67 -8.24
CA TRP A 86 -10.54 11.17 -9.53
C TRP A 86 -10.70 12.70 -9.57
N LEU A 87 -10.96 13.35 -8.43
CA LEU A 87 -11.29 14.77 -8.41
C LEU A 87 -10.06 15.68 -8.60
N ARG A 88 -8.84 15.23 -8.25
CA ARG A 88 -7.60 16.02 -8.39
C ARG A 88 -6.36 15.12 -8.63
N PRO A 89 -6.12 14.63 -9.87
CA PRO A 89 -5.00 13.73 -10.17
C PRO A 89 -3.60 14.38 -10.11
N GLN A 90 -3.49 15.71 -9.98
CA GLN A 90 -2.21 16.45 -10.06
C GLN A 90 -1.85 17.25 -8.81
N ALA A 91 -2.75 17.34 -7.81
CA ALA A 91 -2.41 17.99 -6.55
C ALA A 91 -1.68 16.96 -5.68
N SER A 92 -0.57 17.39 -5.07
CA SER A 92 0.32 16.62 -4.20
C SER A 92 -0.34 15.46 -3.44
N LEU A 93 0.40 14.35 -3.28
CA LEU A 93 0.04 13.13 -2.51
C LEU A 93 -0.58 13.42 -1.12
N LEU A 94 -0.40 14.64 -0.61
CA LEU A 94 -1.07 15.23 0.53
C LEU A 94 -2.60 15.24 0.42
N TRP A 95 -3.20 15.49 -0.74
CA TRP A 95 -4.65 15.61 -0.88
C TRP A 95 -5.35 14.26 -0.67
N PRO A 96 -4.94 13.15 -1.32
CA PRO A 96 -5.50 11.83 -1.03
C PRO A 96 -5.37 11.43 0.46
N LEU A 97 -4.25 11.76 1.09
CA LEU A 97 -4.01 11.46 2.51
C LEU A 97 -4.87 12.33 3.43
N ALA A 98 -4.96 13.63 3.17
CA ALA A 98 -5.81 14.55 3.91
C ALA A 98 -7.30 14.22 3.74
N GLY A 99 -7.73 13.83 2.54
CA GLY A 99 -9.08 13.35 2.28
C GLY A 99 -9.41 12.08 3.06
N GLY A 100 -8.48 11.11 3.09
CA GLY A 100 -8.62 9.91 3.92
C GLY A 100 -8.69 10.21 5.42
N MET A 101 -7.85 11.14 5.90
CA MET A 101 -7.81 11.56 7.30
C MET A 101 -9.05 12.36 7.72
N LEU A 102 -9.56 13.23 6.85
CA LEU A 102 -10.81 13.96 7.08
C LEU A 102 -12.02 13.03 7.03
N ALA A 103 -12.02 12.03 6.15
CA ALA A 103 -13.09 11.03 6.07
C ALA A 103 -13.15 10.15 7.32
N THR A 104 -12.00 9.75 7.89
CA THR A 104 -11.99 9.00 9.16
C THR A 104 -12.42 9.86 10.35
N LEU A 105 -12.05 11.15 10.37
CA LEU A 105 -12.51 12.09 11.39
C LEU A 105 -14.02 12.35 11.29
N ALA A 106 -14.54 12.60 10.09
CA ALA A 106 -15.97 12.80 9.84
C ALA A 106 -16.78 11.53 10.15
N TYR A 107 -16.23 10.35 9.88
CA TYR A 107 -16.87 9.10 10.26
C TYR A 107 -16.84 8.88 11.78
N GLY A 108 -15.72 9.19 12.44
CA GLY A 108 -15.59 9.11 13.90
C GLY A 108 -16.55 10.04 14.65
N THR A 109 -16.84 11.23 14.10
CA THR A 109 -17.82 12.15 14.69
C THR A 109 -19.26 11.75 14.43
N TRP A 110 -19.56 11.06 13.32
CA TRP A 110 -20.92 10.56 13.03
C TRP A 110 -21.26 9.27 13.79
N VAL A 111 -20.25 8.44 14.10
CA VAL A 111 -20.45 7.15 14.80
C VAL A 111 -20.48 7.26 16.33
N GLY A 112 -20.25 8.45 16.90
CA GLY A 112 -20.51 8.74 18.31
C GLY A 112 -19.84 7.77 19.29
N VAL A 113 -18.51 7.67 19.23
CA VAL A 113 -17.70 7.19 20.38
C VAL A 113 -17.45 8.35 21.32
#